data_AF-A0A0L6UUG8-F1
#
_entry.id   AF-A0A0L6UUG8-F1
#
_cell.length_a   1.000
_cell.length_b   1.000
_cell.length_c   1.000
_cell.angle_alpha   90.00
_cell.angle_beta   90.00
_cell.angle_gamma   90.00
#
_symmetry.space_group_name_H-M   'P 1'
#
loop_
_entity.id
_entity.type
_entity.pdbx_description
1 polymer ?
#
loop_
_entity_poly.entity_id
_entity_poly.type
_entity_poly.pdbx_seq_one_letter_code
_entity_poly.pdbx_strand_id
1 'polypeptide(L)'
;MLVLRLSAFDLLGSGPEEVVSAYLWKHLPEGGTNFYLLPRETLGKLLKLQRLVVNLFLNPFLTFFWLEEQQLLKILLWSAKSALFKAAAELQAETQPLRASREHGECVGTLSKEKIYAAIKTRKPGVLKAIQTFCKQRSTYLTSYAPAEQELPQNQDFDYSNFMKMGLDDPFWNNGFLYLSRDPWAVDPV
;
A
#
# COMPACT_ATOMS: atom_id res chain seq x y z
N MET A 1 23.52 37.31 -24.94
CA MET A 1 22.34 37.74 -24.16
C MET A 1 21.22 36.77 -24.52
N LEU A 2 20.81 35.90 -23.59
CA LEU A 2 19.77 34.89 -23.84
C LEU A 2 18.48 35.38 -23.18
N VAL A 3 17.48 35.71 -24.00
CA VAL A 3 16.14 36.14 -23.56
C VAL A 3 15.28 34.88 -23.49
N LEU A 4 14.86 34.47 -22.30
CA LEU A 4 13.86 33.40 -22.14
C LEU A 4 12.46 34.02 -22.22
N ARG A 5 11.63 33.48 -23.12
CA ARG A 5 10.21 33.81 -23.25
C ARG A 5 9.44 32.79 -22.39
N LEU A 6 9.04 33.16 -21.18
CA LEU A 6 8.10 32.36 -20.40
C LEU A 6 6.69 32.69 -20.90
N SER A 7 6.11 31.79 -21.69
CA SER A 7 4.71 31.85 -22.14
C SER A 7 3.83 31.16 -21.11
N ALA A 8 2.71 31.77 -20.75
CA ALA A 8 1.78 31.35 -19.70
C ALA A 8 0.97 30.07 -20.01
N PHE A 9 1.39 29.24 -20.96
CA PHE A 9 0.54 28.18 -21.54
C PHE A 9 1.07 26.75 -21.40
N ASP A 10 2.31 26.54 -20.94
CA ASP A 10 2.96 25.22 -21.06
C ASP A 10 3.00 24.37 -19.78
N LEU A 11 2.25 24.73 -18.72
CA LEU A 11 2.27 23.97 -17.45
C LEU A 11 0.87 23.64 -16.94
N LEU A 12 0.10 22.92 -17.74
CA LEU A 12 -1.10 22.21 -17.27
C LEU A 12 -0.72 20.76 -16.89
N GLY A 13 -0.11 20.60 -15.73
CA GLY A 13 0.25 19.30 -15.16
C GLY A 13 0.41 19.42 -13.65
N SER A 14 -0.59 18.94 -12.91
CA SER A 14 -0.72 19.03 -11.45
C SER A 14 0.51 18.45 -10.71
N GLY A 15 1.45 19.33 -10.35
CA GLY A 15 2.68 18.99 -9.62
C GLY A 15 3.24 20.20 -8.87
N PRO A 16 4.27 20.01 -8.02
CA PRO A 16 4.79 21.02 -7.07
C PRO A 16 5.37 22.30 -7.70
N GLU A 17 5.37 22.41 -9.03
CA GLU A 17 5.66 23.65 -9.76
C GLU A 17 4.63 24.76 -9.47
N GLU A 18 3.42 24.40 -9.03
CA GLU A 18 2.39 25.35 -8.60
C GLU A 18 2.83 26.21 -7.40
N VAL A 19 3.62 25.64 -6.47
CA VAL A 19 4.09 26.34 -5.27
C VAL A 19 5.20 27.35 -5.61
N VAL A 20 6.08 26.99 -6.55
CA VAL A 20 7.15 27.88 -7.02
C VAL A 20 6.57 29.00 -7.88
N SER A 21 5.57 28.69 -8.71
CA SER A 21 4.82 29.66 -9.51
C SER A 21 4.04 30.65 -8.63
N ALA A 22 3.38 30.16 -7.57
CA ALA A 22 2.64 30.99 -6.62
C ALA A 22 3.55 31.92 -5.79
N TYR A 23 4.76 31.47 -5.41
CA TYR A 23 5.71 32.29 -4.65
C TYR A 23 6.26 33.45 -5.49
N LEU A 24 6.47 33.22 -6.79
CA LEU A 24 6.90 34.25 -7.74
C LEU A 24 5.77 35.23 -8.10
N TRP A 25 4.52 34.77 -8.11
CA TRP A 25 3.37 35.62 -8.43
C TRP A 25 3.03 36.61 -7.31
N LYS A 26 3.17 36.22 -6.04
CA LYS A 26 2.86 37.06 -4.85
C LYS A 26 3.77 38.29 -4.68
N HIS A 27 4.90 38.31 -5.38
CA HIS A 27 5.90 39.38 -5.31
C HIS A 27 6.07 40.16 -6.63
N LEU A 28 5.23 39.88 -7.65
CA LEU A 28 5.23 40.62 -8.91
C LEU A 28 4.18 41.74 -8.85
N PRO A 29 4.55 43.03 -8.99
CA PRO A 29 3.56 44.10 -9.05
C PRO A 29 2.73 44.01 -10.33
N GLU A 30 1.41 44.16 -10.18
CA GLU A 30 0.44 44.05 -11.28
C GLU A 30 0.63 45.18 -12.28
N GLY A 31 1.30 44.90 -13.41
CA GLY A 31 1.38 45.81 -14.53
C GLY A 31 2.65 45.66 -15.35
N GLY A 32 2.50 45.07 -16.54
CA GLY A 32 3.43 45.28 -17.64
C GLY A 32 4.46 44.17 -17.86
N THR A 33 4.59 43.81 -19.13
CA THR A 33 5.56 42.91 -19.74
C THR A 33 7.00 43.40 -19.54
N ASN A 34 7.52 43.37 -18.32
CA ASN A 34 8.89 43.78 -18.02
C ASN A 34 9.82 42.57 -17.93
N PHE A 35 10.84 42.56 -18.81
CA PHE A 35 11.93 41.60 -18.80
C PHE A 35 12.88 41.96 -17.65
N TYR A 36 12.80 41.23 -16.53
CA TYR A 36 13.73 41.41 -15.41
C TYR A 36 15.09 40.77 -15.74
N LEU A 37 16.13 41.60 -15.85
CA LEU A 37 17.52 41.15 -15.96
C LEU A 37 18.03 40.77 -14.57
N LEU A 38 17.89 39.50 -14.19
CA LEU A 38 18.53 38.97 -12.98
C LEU A 38 20.06 39.00 -13.12
N PRO A 39 20.82 39.49 -12.10
CA PRO A 39 22.28 39.45 -12.11
C PRO A 39 22.78 38.02 -12.33
N ARG A 40 23.78 37.83 -13.20
CA ARG A 40 24.30 36.51 -13.62
C ARG A 40 24.67 35.60 -12.44
N GLU A 41 25.10 36.16 -11.32
CA GLU A 41 25.41 35.43 -10.09
C GLU A 41 24.18 34.80 -9.42
N THR A 42 23.03 35.48 -9.44
CA THR A 42 21.76 34.98 -8.89
C THR A 42 21.19 33.86 -9.75
N LEU A 43 21.25 34.00 -11.08
CA LEU A 43 20.93 32.94 -12.03
C LEU A 43 21.81 31.70 -11.84
N GLY A 44 23.11 31.88 -11.62
CA GLY A 44 24.04 30.77 -11.36
C GLY A 44 23.72 30.00 -10.07
N LYS A 45 23.30 30.71 -9.01
CA LYS A 45 22.88 30.09 -7.74
C LYS A 45 21.54 29.37 -7.90
N LEU A 46 20.56 29.97 -8.58
CA LEU A 46 19.27 29.36 -8.86
C LEU A 46 19.39 28.12 -9.75
N LEU A 47 20.20 28.15 -10.80
CA LEU A 47 20.46 26.99 -11.64
C LEU A 47 21.20 25.88 -10.90
N LYS A 48 22.14 26.22 -9.99
CA LYS A 48 22.79 25.21 -9.13
C LYS A 48 21.82 24.60 -8.14
N LEU A 49 20.94 25.40 -7.53
CA LEU A 49 19.90 24.91 -6.62
C LEU A 49 18.88 24.07 -7.38
N GLN A 50 18.40 24.51 -8.54
CA GLN A 50 17.51 23.74 -9.40
C GLN A 50 18.17 22.42 -9.80
N ARG A 51 19.46 22.42 -10.18
CA ARG A 51 20.21 21.22 -10.53
C ARG A 51 20.43 20.29 -9.32
N LEU A 52 20.62 20.83 -8.12
CA LEU A 52 20.72 20.06 -6.89
C LEU A 52 19.38 19.44 -6.51
N VAL A 53 18.29 20.19 -6.60
CA VAL A 53 16.92 19.72 -6.36
C VAL A 53 16.55 18.64 -7.38
N VAL A 54 16.84 18.85 -8.67
CA VAL A 54 16.68 17.86 -9.74
C VAL A 54 17.54 16.62 -9.48
N ASN A 55 18.80 16.76 -9.07
CA ASN A 55 19.67 15.61 -8.75
C ASN A 55 19.25 14.85 -7.49
N LEU A 56 18.52 15.47 -6.56
CA LEU A 56 17.92 14.78 -5.41
C LEU A 56 16.63 14.04 -5.81
N PHE A 57 15.80 14.65 -6.68
CA PHE A 57 14.52 14.08 -7.14
C PHE A 57 14.66 13.03 -8.25
N LEU A 58 15.66 13.16 -9.12
CA LEU A 58 16.02 12.22 -10.19
C LEU A 58 17.28 11.42 -9.86
N ASN A 59 17.60 11.25 -8.57
CA ASN A 59 18.71 10.38 -8.19
C ASN A 59 18.32 8.92 -8.48
N PRO A 60 18.89 8.29 -9.51
CA PRO A 60 18.49 6.92 -9.89
C PRO A 60 18.77 5.94 -8.76
N PHE A 61 19.77 6.24 -7.93
CA PHE A 61 20.15 5.44 -6.77
C PHE A 61 19.09 5.49 -5.67
N LEU A 62 18.55 6.68 -5.35
CA LEU A 62 17.50 6.80 -4.34
C LEU A 62 16.18 6.21 -4.84
N THR A 63 15.83 6.39 -6.10
CA THR A 63 14.64 5.75 -6.69
C THR A 63 14.78 4.23 -6.75
N PHE A 64 15.97 3.72 -7.05
CA PHE A 64 16.26 2.29 -7.04
C PHE A 64 16.17 1.71 -5.62
N PHE A 65 16.82 2.37 -4.65
CA PHE A 65 16.81 1.96 -3.25
C PHE A 65 15.39 1.97 -2.66
N TRP A 66 14.62 3.05 -2.88
CA TRP A 66 13.21 3.14 -2.48
C TRP A 66 12.35 2.06 -3.14
N LEU A 67 12.59 1.74 -4.42
CA LEU A 67 11.86 0.69 -5.13
C LEU A 67 12.19 -0.70 -4.57
N GLU A 68 13.43 -0.96 -4.16
CA GLU A 68 13.85 -2.24 -3.58
C GLU A 68 13.23 -2.48 -2.20
N GLU A 69 13.29 -1.47 -1.31
CA GLU A 69 12.62 -1.53 0.00
C GLU A 69 11.11 -1.74 -0.14
N GLN A 70 10.51 -1.11 -1.16
CA GLN A 70 9.11 -1.31 -1.48
C GLN A 70 8.75 -2.74 -1.84
N GLN A 71 9.53 -3.34 -2.72
CA GLN A 71 9.29 -4.72 -3.14
C GLN A 71 9.50 -5.69 -1.97
N LEU A 72 10.52 -5.46 -1.15
CA LEU A 72 10.78 -6.29 0.03
C LEU A 72 9.60 -6.27 1.00
N LEU A 73 9.05 -5.09 1.32
CA LEU A 73 7.90 -4.99 2.23
C LEU A 73 6.64 -5.62 1.65
N LYS A 74 6.43 -5.51 0.33
CA LYS A 74 5.33 -6.23 -0.36
C LYS A 74 5.49 -7.74 -0.28
N ILE A 75 6.71 -8.26 -0.47
CA ILE A 75 7.01 -9.70 -0.34
C ILE A 75 6.75 -10.18 1.10
N LEU A 76 7.18 -9.40 2.10
CA LEU A 76 6.92 -9.73 3.51
C LEU A 76 5.42 -9.73 3.81
N LEU A 77 4.69 -8.72 3.36
CA LEU A 77 3.24 -8.63 3.53
C LEU A 77 2.51 -9.79 2.83
N TRP A 78 2.91 -10.12 1.61
CA TRP A 78 2.39 -11.26 0.84
C TRP A 78 2.66 -12.58 1.56
N SER A 79 3.90 -12.82 2.01
CA SER A 79 4.25 -14.04 2.75
C SER A 79 3.44 -14.19 4.04
N ALA A 80 3.21 -13.08 4.76
CA ALA A 80 2.37 -13.07 5.96
C ALA A 80 0.90 -13.38 5.65
N LYS A 81 0.35 -12.81 4.58
CA LYS A 81 -1.03 -13.10 4.15
C LYS A 81 -1.18 -14.54 3.65
N SER A 82 -0.22 -15.06 2.90
CA SER A 82 -0.22 -16.46 2.45
C SER A 82 -0.17 -17.45 3.63
N ALA A 83 0.62 -17.15 4.67
CA ALA A 83 0.64 -17.93 5.90
C ALA A 83 -0.72 -17.87 6.63
N LEU A 84 -1.36 -16.70 6.65
CA LEU A 84 -2.69 -16.52 7.23
C LEU A 84 -3.77 -17.28 6.43
N PHE A 85 -3.72 -17.26 5.10
CA PHE A 85 -4.62 -18.02 4.23
C PHE A 85 -4.49 -19.52 4.44
N LYS A 86 -3.25 -20.02 4.54
CA LYS A 86 -2.99 -21.43 4.87
C LYS A 86 -3.64 -21.82 6.20
N ALA A 87 -3.51 -20.98 7.22
CA ALA A 87 -4.14 -21.22 8.51
C ALA A 87 -5.69 -21.23 8.42
N ALA A 88 -6.27 -20.36 7.59
CA ALA A 88 -7.72 -20.35 7.34
C ALA A 88 -8.18 -21.64 6.65
N ALA A 89 -7.45 -22.09 5.61
CA ALA A 89 -7.76 -23.31 4.89
C ALA A 89 -7.66 -24.56 5.79
N GLU A 90 -6.63 -24.64 6.64
CA GLU A 90 -6.48 -25.72 7.62
C GLU A 90 -7.64 -25.75 8.63
N LEU A 91 -8.04 -24.60 9.17
CA LEU A 91 -9.19 -24.52 10.08
C LEU A 91 -10.51 -24.87 9.39
N GLN A 92 -10.67 -24.51 8.12
CA GLN A 92 -11.86 -24.87 7.35
C GLN A 92 -11.92 -26.38 7.10
N ALA A 93 -10.78 -27.01 6.78
CA ALA A 93 -10.70 -28.47 6.64
C ALA A 93 -11.04 -29.19 7.95
N GLU A 94 -10.56 -28.68 9.10
CA GLU A 94 -10.87 -29.27 10.41
C GLU A 94 -12.34 -29.11 10.83
N THR A 95 -12.97 -28.00 10.44
CA THR A 95 -14.37 -27.73 10.74
C THR A 95 -15.35 -28.34 9.73
N GLN A 96 -14.85 -28.87 8.61
CA GLN A 96 -15.66 -29.47 7.54
C GLN A 96 -16.62 -30.56 8.06
N PRO A 97 -16.22 -31.51 8.93
CA PRO A 97 -17.16 -32.52 9.44
C PRO A 97 -18.31 -31.92 10.25
N LEU A 98 -18.04 -30.84 11.00
CA LEU A 98 -19.08 -30.13 11.76
C LEU A 98 -20.05 -29.40 10.82
N ARG A 99 -19.57 -28.85 9.70
CA ARG A 99 -20.41 -28.22 8.68
C ARG A 99 -21.26 -29.25 7.94
N ALA A 100 -20.67 -30.37 7.51
CA ALA A 100 -21.37 -31.47 6.87
C ALA A 100 -22.49 -32.04 7.78
N SER A 101 -22.21 -32.17 9.07
CA SER A 101 -23.22 -32.55 10.08
C SER A 101 -24.41 -31.61 10.13
N ARG A 102 -24.17 -30.29 10.03
CA ARG A 102 -25.20 -29.26 10.10
C ARG A 102 -26.01 -29.14 8.82
N GLU A 103 -25.35 -29.27 7.67
CA GLU A 103 -25.96 -29.05 6.35
C GLU A 103 -26.65 -30.29 5.79
N HIS A 104 -26.05 -31.47 5.99
CA HIS A 104 -26.48 -32.73 5.38
C HIS A 104 -27.03 -33.73 6.41
N GLY A 105 -27.08 -33.36 7.69
CA GLY A 105 -27.59 -34.22 8.77
C GLY A 105 -26.66 -35.38 9.14
N GLU A 106 -25.39 -35.33 8.74
CA GLU A 106 -24.41 -36.37 9.09
C GLU A 106 -24.18 -36.43 10.61
N CYS A 107 -24.23 -37.62 11.19
CA CYS A 107 -24.02 -37.80 12.62
C CYS A 107 -22.52 -37.75 12.98
N VAL A 108 -22.03 -36.59 13.42
CA VAL A 108 -20.72 -36.51 14.08
C VAL A 108 -20.89 -36.88 15.55
N GLY A 109 -20.38 -38.04 15.93
CA GLY A 109 -20.41 -38.52 17.32
C GLY A 109 -19.68 -37.58 18.30
N THR A 110 -20.03 -37.66 19.58
CA THR A 110 -19.52 -36.76 20.64
C THR A 110 -17.99 -36.71 20.69
N LEU A 111 -17.32 -37.87 20.65
CA LEU A 111 -15.86 -37.96 20.67
C LEU A 111 -15.21 -37.25 19.46
N SER A 112 -15.83 -37.34 18.29
CA SER A 112 -15.32 -36.68 17.09
C SER A 112 -15.47 -35.17 17.18
N LYS A 113 -16.59 -34.66 17.73
CA LYS A 113 -16.77 -33.23 18.02
C LYS A 113 -15.72 -32.72 19.00
N GLU A 114 -15.50 -33.45 20.09
CA GLU A 114 -14.49 -33.11 21.10
C GLU A 114 -13.07 -33.04 20.50
N LYS A 115 -12.70 -34.00 19.65
CA LYS A 115 -11.42 -33.99 18.94
C LYS A 115 -11.27 -32.77 18.04
N ILE A 116 -12.31 -32.40 17.30
CA ILE A 116 -12.31 -31.21 16.43
C ILE A 116 -12.15 -29.94 17.27
N TYR A 117 -12.90 -29.79 18.35
CA TYR A 117 -12.76 -28.64 19.25
C TYR A 117 -11.37 -28.56 19.91
N ALA A 118 -10.79 -29.71 20.28
CA ALA A 118 -9.44 -29.77 20.81
C ALA A 118 -8.39 -29.33 19.77
N ALA A 119 -8.54 -29.76 18.51
CA ALA A 119 -7.68 -29.34 17.39
C ALA A 119 -7.76 -27.83 17.15
N ILE A 120 -8.97 -27.26 17.06
CA ILE A 120 -9.19 -25.82 16.90
C ILE A 120 -8.56 -25.04 18.07
N LYS A 121 -8.77 -25.50 19.30
CA LYS A 121 -8.18 -24.89 20.51
C LYS A 121 -6.65 -24.90 20.45
N THR A 122 -6.07 -25.96 19.93
CA THR A 122 -4.61 -26.14 19.80
C THR A 122 -4.03 -25.21 18.73
N ARG A 123 -4.76 -24.96 17.63
CA ARG A 123 -4.32 -24.06 16.55
C ARG A 123 -4.47 -22.58 16.85
N LYS A 124 -5.40 -22.20 17.72
CA LYS A 124 -5.72 -20.80 18.04
C LYS A 124 -4.49 -19.90 18.29
N PRO A 125 -3.48 -20.30 19.08
CA PRO A 125 -2.29 -19.47 19.29
C PRO A 125 -1.47 -19.21 18.02
N GLY A 126 -1.37 -20.20 17.13
CA GLY A 126 -0.67 -20.06 15.85
C GLY A 126 -1.37 -19.09 14.92
N VAL A 127 -2.71 -19.16 14.87
CA VAL A 127 -3.53 -18.22 14.09
C VAL A 127 -3.43 -16.81 14.63
N LEU A 128 -3.50 -16.62 15.95
CA LEU A 128 -3.30 -15.31 16.57
C LEU A 128 -1.95 -14.70 16.20
N LYS A 129 -0.88 -15.51 16.21
CA LYS A 129 0.45 -15.06 15.79
C LYS A 129 0.50 -14.66 14.31
N ALA A 130 -0.18 -15.42 13.44
CA ALA A 130 -0.28 -15.10 12.01
C ALA A 130 -1.04 -13.79 11.77
N ILE A 131 -2.17 -13.59 12.46
CA ILE A 131 -2.97 -12.34 12.40
C ILE A 131 -2.12 -11.15 12.85
N GLN A 132 -1.46 -11.24 14.01
CA GLN A 132 -0.60 -10.18 14.52
C GLN A 132 0.56 -9.86 13.57
N THR A 133 1.17 -10.89 12.99
CA THR A 133 2.26 -10.73 12.02
C THR A 133 1.75 -9.98 10.78
N PHE A 134 0.60 -10.39 10.22
CA PHE A 134 0.00 -9.73 9.08
C PHE A 134 -0.36 -8.27 9.37
N CYS A 135 -1.05 -7.99 10.48
CA CYS A 135 -1.43 -6.64 10.89
C CYS A 135 -0.21 -5.73 11.04
N LYS A 136 0.86 -6.25 11.68
CA LYS A 136 2.14 -5.55 11.79
C LYS A 136 2.76 -5.24 10.43
N GLN A 137 2.87 -6.21 9.53
CA GLN A 137 3.48 -5.98 8.21
C GLN A 137 2.64 -5.00 7.37
N ARG A 138 1.31 -5.09 7.46
CA ARG A 138 0.40 -4.17 6.79
C ARG A 138 0.57 -2.74 7.31
N SER A 139 0.59 -2.56 8.63
CA SER A 139 0.81 -1.25 9.26
C SER A 139 2.15 -0.64 8.85
N THR A 140 3.24 -1.42 8.86
CA THR A 140 4.56 -0.98 8.39
C THR A 140 4.52 -0.53 6.93
N TYR A 141 3.89 -1.30 6.05
CA TYR A 141 3.79 -0.96 4.63
C TYR A 141 2.94 0.30 4.40
N LEU A 142 1.77 0.39 5.03
CA LEU A 142 0.86 1.53 4.86
C LEU A 142 1.47 2.83 5.41
N THR A 143 2.11 2.78 6.59
CA THR A 143 2.75 3.95 7.19
C THR A 143 3.83 4.54 6.28
N SER A 144 4.62 3.69 5.61
CA SER A 144 5.73 4.14 4.80
C SER A 144 5.33 4.60 3.39
N TYR A 145 4.24 4.06 2.81
CA TYR A 145 3.99 4.21 1.37
C TYR A 145 2.56 4.55 0.97
N ALA A 146 1.58 4.29 1.83
CA ALA A 146 0.17 4.58 1.57
C ALA A 146 -0.55 5.03 2.85
N PRO A 147 -0.11 6.13 3.49
CA PRO A 147 -0.66 6.57 4.77
C PRO A 147 -2.14 6.96 4.65
N ALA A 148 -2.56 7.47 3.49
CA ALA A 148 -3.96 7.79 3.21
C ALA A 148 -4.87 6.54 3.22
N GLU A 149 -4.34 5.36 2.91
CA GLU A 149 -5.11 4.11 2.88
C GLU A 149 -5.15 3.43 4.25
N GLN A 150 -4.35 3.89 5.22
CA GLN A 150 -4.32 3.35 6.57
C GLN A 150 -5.64 3.54 7.32
N GLU A 151 -6.36 4.63 7.04
CA GLU A 151 -7.64 4.95 7.68
C GLU A 151 -8.83 4.16 7.09
N LEU A 152 -8.62 3.44 5.98
CA LEU A 152 -9.69 2.67 5.35
C LEU A 152 -10.18 1.54 6.26
N PRO A 153 -11.50 1.30 6.35
CA PRO A 153 -12.08 0.23 7.16
C PRO A 153 -11.50 -1.16 6.85
N GLN A 154 -11.15 -1.43 5.58
CA GLN A 154 -10.59 -2.70 5.14
C GLN A 154 -9.16 -2.94 5.66
N ASN A 155 -8.44 -1.87 5.99
CA ASN A 155 -7.05 -1.91 6.44
C ASN A 155 -6.90 -1.88 7.96
N GLN A 156 -8.02 -1.86 8.69
CA GLN A 156 -8.03 -1.94 10.14
C GLN A 156 -7.63 -3.33 10.63
N ASP A 157 -7.00 -3.36 11.79
CA ASP A 157 -6.63 -4.59 12.47
C ASP A 157 -7.88 -5.37 12.88
N PHE A 158 -7.78 -6.68 12.83
CA PHE A 158 -8.89 -7.57 13.11
C PHE A 158 -8.47 -8.71 14.02
N ASP A 159 -9.41 -9.12 14.87
CA ASP A 159 -9.19 -10.19 15.84
C ASP A 159 -9.52 -11.57 15.27
N TYR A 160 -9.17 -12.59 16.04
CA TYR A 160 -9.53 -13.98 15.76
C TYR A 160 -11.04 -14.18 15.51
N SER A 161 -11.91 -13.44 16.20
CA SER A 161 -13.36 -13.54 15.97
C SER A 161 -13.77 -13.08 14.58
N ASN A 162 -13.19 -11.98 14.08
CA ASN A 162 -13.43 -11.49 12.73
C ASN A 162 -12.83 -12.45 11.69
N PHE A 163 -11.62 -12.94 11.96
CA PHE A 163 -10.97 -13.95 11.13
C PHE A 163 -11.82 -15.22 10.96
N MET A 164 -12.44 -15.73 12.04
CA MET A 164 -13.30 -16.93 11.97
C MET A 164 -14.59 -16.71 11.16
N LYS A 165 -14.99 -15.46 10.90
CA LYS A 165 -16.14 -15.12 10.05
C LYS A 165 -15.74 -15.00 8.57
N MET A 166 -14.46 -14.80 8.26
CA MET A 166 -13.96 -14.72 6.90
C MET A 166 -13.99 -16.12 6.27
N GLY A 167 -14.78 -16.29 5.21
CA GLY A 167 -14.73 -17.48 4.37
C GLY A 167 -13.47 -17.49 3.50
N LEU A 168 -13.15 -18.61 2.84
CA LEU A 168 -12.09 -18.64 1.83
C LEU A 168 -12.42 -17.80 0.59
N ASP A 169 -13.71 -17.56 0.34
CA ASP A 169 -14.21 -16.71 -0.75
C ASP A 169 -14.31 -15.22 -0.35
N ASP A 170 -13.86 -14.86 0.85
CA ASP A 170 -13.92 -13.47 1.32
C ASP A 170 -13.07 -12.55 0.43
N PRO A 171 -13.57 -11.36 0.04
CA PRO A 171 -12.80 -10.39 -0.75
C PRO A 171 -11.46 -9.98 -0.11
N PHE A 172 -11.31 -10.16 1.21
CA PHE A 172 -10.05 -10.00 1.91
C PHE A 172 -8.90 -10.81 1.29
N TRP A 173 -9.16 -12.01 0.77
CA TRP A 173 -8.14 -12.87 0.17
C TRP A 173 -7.72 -12.40 -1.22
N ASN A 174 -8.68 -11.89 -2.01
CA ASN A 174 -8.50 -11.48 -3.40
C ASN A 174 -8.40 -9.96 -3.60
N ASN A 175 -8.22 -9.17 -2.53
CA ASN A 175 -7.98 -7.75 -2.69
C ASN A 175 -6.64 -7.55 -3.44
N GLY A 176 -6.69 -6.91 -4.61
CA GLY A 176 -5.55 -6.77 -5.52
C GLY A 176 -4.35 -5.98 -4.98
N PHE A 177 -4.42 -5.58 -3.71
CA PHE A 177 -3.35 -5.04 -2.89
C PHE A 177 -2.08 -5.91 -2.85
N LEU A 178 -2.22 -7.22 -3.15
CA LEU A 178 -1.15 -8.20 -3.05
C LEU A 178 -0.57 -8.69 -4.38
N TYR A 179 -1.02 -8.17 -5.51
CA TYR A 179 -0.39 -8.56 -6.76
C TYR A 179 1.03 -8.00 -6.82
N LEU A 180 2.01 -8.92 -6.87
CA LEU A 180 3.40 -8.60 -7.17
C LEU A 180 3.55 -8.04 -8.60
N SER A 181 2.50 -8.15 -9.42
CA SER A 181 2.41 -7.64 -10.77
C SER A 181 1.20 -6.70 -10.92
N ARG A 182 1.37 -5.57 -11.62
CA ARG A 182 0.27 -4.67 -12.05
C ARG A 182 -0.13 -4.95 -13.50
N ASP A 183 0.26 -6.09 -14.05
CA ASP A 183 -0.06 -6.42 -15.43
C ASP A 183 -1.57 -6.65 -15.60
N PRO A 184 -2.15 -6.39 -16.79
CA PRO A 184 -3.59 -6.48 -17.02
C PRO A 184 -4.21 -7.86 -16.76
N TRP A 185 -3.39 -8.92 -16.72
CA TRP A 185 -3.79 -10.29 -16.42
C TRP A 185 -3.71 -10.63 -14.92
N ALA A 186 -3.08 -9.77 -14.13
CA ALA A 186 -2.89 -9.94 -12.69
C ALA A 186 -3.87 -9.08 -11.88
N VAL A 187 -4.68 -8.21 -12.51
CA VAL A 187 -5.64 -7.35 -11.81
C VAL A 187 -7.01 -7.62 -12.42
N ASP A 188 -8.02 -7.88 -11.58
CA ASP A 188 -9.39 -7.97 -12.06
C ASP A 188 -9.79 -6.62 -12.71
N PRO A 189 -10.33 -6.63 -13.94
CA PRO A 189 -10.78 -5.39 -14.58
C PRO A 189 -11.91 -4.77 -13.76
N VAL A 190 -11.78 -3.47 -13.49
CA VAL A 190 -12.77 -2.65 -12.78
C VAL A 190 -14.00 -2.42 -13.65
#